data_AF-A0A1Y2KAQ9-F1
#
_entry.id   AF-A0A1Y2KAQ9-F1
#
_cell.length_a   1.000
_cell.length_b   1.000
_cell.length_c   1.000
_cell.angle_alpha   90.00
_cell.angle_beta   90.00
_cell.angle_gamma   90.00
#
_symmetry.space_group_name_H-M   'P 1'
#
loop_
_entity.id
_entity.type
_entity.pdbx_description
1 polymer ?
#
loop_
_entity_poly.entity_id
_entity_poly.type
_entity_poly.pdbx_seq_one_letter_code
_entity_poly.pdbx_strand_id
1 'polypeptide(L)'
;MFVIFQLNRNIQDSAQARDHLHKLVGLAGNVGLVELSATAREMEGALVAQADTGALLAQWAALTPMLARAREAAAQALAAE
;
A
#
# COMPACT_ATOMS: atom_id res chain seq x y z
N MET A 1 -16.74 -4.97 -27.04
CA MET A 1 -17.23 -4.13 -25.91
C MET A 1 -16.74 -4.62 -24.54
N PHE A 2 -16.66 -5.94 -24.28
CA PHE A 2 -16.21 -6.51 -22.99
C PHE A 2 -14.74 -6.17 -22.60
N VAL A 3 -13.82 -6.13 -23.58
CA VAL A 3 -12.38 -5.86 -23.32
C VAL A 3 -12.12 -4.44 -22.82
N ILE A 4 -12.86 -3.45 -23.34
CA ILE A 4 -12.71 -2.04 -22.94
C ILE A 4 -13.17 -1.84 -21.48
N PHE A 5 -14.23 -2.54 -21.07
CA PHE A 5 -14.72 -2.50 -19.69
C PHE A 5 -13.71 -3.09 -18.69
N GLN A 6 -13.08 -4.22 -19.03
CA GLN A 6 -12.05 -4.86 -18.20
C GLN A 6 -10.79 -4.00 -18.08
N LEU A 7 -10.35 -3.37 -19.19
CA LEU A 7 -9.23 -2.43 -19.17
C LEU A 7 -9.52 -1.22 -18.28
N ASN A 8 -10.72 -0.63 -18.38
CA ASN A 8 -11.11 0.50 -17.53
C ASN A 8 -11.11 0.11 -16.04
N ARG A 9 -11.61 -1.08 -15.70
CA ARG A 9 -11.63 -1.56 -14.31
C ARG A 9 -10.23 -1.77 -13.75
N ASN A 10 -9.34 -2.43 -14.49
CA ASN A 10 -7.94 -2.62 -14.06
C ASN A 10 -7.20 -1.29 -13.90
N ILE A 11 -7.46 -0.31 -14.77
CA ILE A 11 -6.89 1.04 -14.66
C ILE A 11 -7.42 1.76 -13.42
N GLN A 12 -8.71 1.66 -13.13
CA GLN A 12 -9.32 2.23 -11.92
C GLN A 12 -8.78 1.58 -10.64
N ASP A 13 -8.70 0.25 -10.61
CA ASP A 13 -8.20 -0.52 -9.47
C ASP A 13 -6.72 -0.18 -9.19
N SER A 14 -5.91 -0.05 -10.24
CA SER A 14 -4.50 0.35 -10.12
C SER A 14 -4.34 1.80 -9.63
N ALA A 15 -5.18 2.72 -10.12
CA ALA A 15 -5.17 4.12 -9.70
C ALA A 15 -5.57 4.28 -8.23
N GLN A 16 -6.59 3.55 -7.77
CA GLN A 16 -6.99 3.51 -6.36
C GLN A 16 -5.90 2.91 -5.47
N ALA A 17 -5.32 1.76 -5.86
CA ALA A 17 -4.25 1.13 -5.10
C ALA A 17 -3.05 2.08 -4.92
N ARG A 18 -2.66 2.78 -5.98
CA ARG A 18 -1.61 3.81 -5.93
C ARG A 18 -1.96 4.94 -4.95
N ASP A 19 -3.18 5.45 -5.00
CA ASP A 19 -3.63 6.55 -4.13
C ASP A 19 -3.64 6.14 -2.64
N HIS A 20 -4.03 4.90 -2.33
CA HIS A 20 -3.95 4.34 -0.99
C HIS A 20 -2.50 4.21 -0.50
N LEU A 21 -1.61 3.70 -1.35
CA LEU A 21 -0.18 3.58 -1.01
C LEU A 21 0.46 4.95 -0.81
N HIS A 22 0.14 5.94 -1.66
CA HIS A 22 0.62 7.31 -1.51
C HIS A 22 0.24 7.92 -0.15
N LYS A 23 -1.03 7.77 0.25
CA LYS A 23 -1.51 8.21 1.58
C LYS A 23 -0.79 7.46 2.70
N LEU A 24 -0.55 6.16 2.54
CA LEU A 24 0.15 5.35 3.52
C LEU A 24 1.61 5.79 3.70
N VAL A 25 2.32 6.12 2.61
CA VAL A 25 3.69 6.67 2.65
C VAL A 25 3.73 7.93 3.51
N GLY A 26 2.79 8.85 3.28
CA GLY A 26 2.70 10.10 4.03
C GLY A 26 2.39 9.88 5.51
N LEU A 27 1.40 9.04 5.82
CA LEU A 27 1.04 8.71 7.20
C LEU A 27 2.19 8.02 7.93
N ALA A 28 2.78 6.97 7.34
CA ALA A 28 3.89 6.22 7.92
C ALA A 28 5.12 7.09 8.14
N GLY A 29 5.42 8.02 7.22
CA GLY A 29 6.49 9.00 7.38
C GLY A 29 6.27 9.93 8.57
N ASN A 30 5.04 10.42 8.76
CA ASN A 30 4.70 11.32 9.86
C ASN A 30 4.80 10.66 11.25
N VAL A 31 4.52 9.36 11.35
CA VAL A 31 4.57 8.60 12.61
C VAL A 31 5.90 7.87 12.83
N GLY A 32 6.90 8.09 11.98
CA GLY A 32 8.24 7.48 12.13
C GLY A 32 8.30 5.98 11.77
N LEU A 33 7.30 5.44 11.08
CA LEU A 33 7.29 4.05 10.60
C LEU A 33 8.06 3.96 9.26
N VAL A 34 9.38 4.15 9.34
CA VAL A 34 10.27 4.28 8.17
C VAL A 34 10.17 3.08 7.22
N GLU A 35 10.18 1.85 7.74
CA GLU A 35 10.08 0.65 6.92
C GLU A 35 8.74 0.56 6.19
N LEU A 36 7.63 0.88 6.88
CA LEU A 36 6.29 0.88 6.27
C LEU A 36 6.17 1.92 5.16
N SER A 37 6.76 3.10 5.38
CA SER A 37 6.81 4.17 4.38
C SER A 37 7.64 3.74 3.16
N ALA A 38 8.80 3.11 3.37
CA ALA A 38 9.65 2.61 2.29
C ALA A 38 8.94 1.53 1.45
N THR A 39 8.37 0.51 2.10
CA THR A 39 7.66 -0.58 1.43
C THR A 39 6.45 -0.06 0.64
N ALA A 40 5.66 0.85 1.22
CA ALA A 40 4.52 1.43 0.52
C ALA A 40 4.95 2.24 -0.73
N ARG A 41 6.11 2.91 -0.67
CA ARG A 41 6.66 3.68 -1.79
C ARG A 41 7.21 2.80 -2.91
N GLU A 42 7.83 1.68 -2.57
CA GLU A 42 8.27 0.67 -3.54
C GLU A 42 7.08 0.08 -4.30
N MET A 43 5.99 -0.23 -3.59
CA MET A 43 4.74 -0.71 -4.20
C MET A 43 4.08 0.32 -5.11
N GLU A 44 4.10 1.61 -4.71
CA GLU A 44 3.61 2.71 -5.54
C GLU A 44 4.39 2.78 -6.87
N GLY A 45 5.73 2.66 -6.81
CA GLY A 45 6.59 2.61 -7.99
C GLY A 45 6.33 1.37 -8.86
N ALA A 46 6.13 0.20 -8.24
CA ALA A 46 5.84 -1.04 -8.95
C ALA A 46 4.49 -0.99 -9.69
N LEU A 47 3.46 -0.37 -9.11
CA LEU A 47 2.17 -0.14 -9.78
C LEU A 47 2.30 0.81 -10.98
N VAL A 48 3.08 1.89 -10.85
CA VAL A 48 3.33 2.82 -11.96
C VAL A 48 4.11 2.14 -13.09
N ALA A 49 5.06 1.28 -12.75
CA ALA A 49 5.83 0.51 -13.72
C ALA A 49 5.03 -0.63 -14.38
N GLN A 50 3.77 -0.86 -13.97
CA GLN A 50 2.96 -2.02 -14.36
C GLN A 50 3.74 -3.34 -14.17
N ALA A 51 4.44 -3.43 -13.03
CA ALA A 51 5.24 -4.60 -12.69
C ALA A 51 4.36 -5.85 -12.65
N ASP A 52 4.99 -7.01 -12.86
CA ASP A 52 4.33 -8.31 -12.82
C ASP A 52 3.43 -8.45 -11.60
N THR A 53 2.17 -8.84 -11.82
CA THR A 53 1.15 -8.99 -10.79
C THR A 53 1.61 -9.91 -9.66
N GLY A 54 2.44 -10.91 -9.96
CA GLY A 54 3.05 -11.80 -8.96
C GLY A 54 3.93 -11.07 -7.95
N ALA A 55 4.77 -10.13 -8.42
CA ALA A 55 5.64 -9.33 -7.56
C ALA A 55 4.83 -8.37 -6.66
N LEU A 56 3.78 -7.76 -7.21
CA LEU A 56 2.86 -6.90 -6.44
C LEU A 56 2.13 -7.66 -5.33
N LEU A 57 1.69 -8.90 -5.60
CA LEU A 57 1.05 -9.76 -4.60
C LEU A 57 2.00 -10.13 -3.46
N ALA A 58 3.27 -10.43 -3.76
CA ALA A 58 4.28 -10.72 -2.75
C ALA A 58 4.55 -9.49 -1.86
N GLN A 59 4.65 -8.29 -2.45
CA GLN A 59 4.82 -7.05 -1.69
C GLN A 59 3.59 -6.73 -0.84
N TRP A 60 2.38 -6.96 -1.34
CA TRP A 60 1.15 -6.79 -0.58
C TRP A 60 1.07 -7.73 0.63
N ALA A 61 1.49 -8.97 0.46
CA ALA A 61 1.59 -9.94 1.54
C ALA A 61 2.58 -9.51 2.63
N ALA A 62 3.68 -8.82 2.27
CA ALA A 62 4.64 -8.27 3.21
C ALA A 62 4.13 -7.01 3.93
N LEU A 63 3.36 -6.15 3.25
CA LEU A 63 2.81 -4.91 3.82
C LEU A 63 1.76 -5.17 4.93
N THR A 64 0.96 -6.22 4.76
CA THR A 64 -0.15 -6.57 5.66
C THR A 64 0.27 -6.78 7.13
N PRO A 65 1.28 -7.61 7.45
CA PRO A 65 1.74 -7.76 8.84
C PRO A 65 2.39 -6.48 9.40
N MET A 66 3.01 -5.64 8.56
CA MET A 66 3.57 -4.35 9.01
C MET A 66 2.47 -3.39 9.47
N LEU A 67 1.37 -3.32 8.71
CA LEU A 67 0.18 -2.55 9.08
C LEU A 67 -0.47 -3.06 10.39
N ALA A 68 -0.54 -4.38 10.56
CA ALA A 68 -1.07 -4.97 11.79
C ALA A 68 -0.24 -4.54 13.02
N ARG A 69 1.10 -4.65 12.94
CA ARG A 69 2.01 -4.21 14.01
C ARG A 69 1.90 -2.71 14.28
N ALA A 70 1.83 -1.89 13.23
CA ALA A 70 1.66 -0.44 13.35
C ALA A 70 0.36 -0.09 14.09
N ARG A 71 -0.74 -0.79 13.76
CA ARG A 71 -2.02 -0.63 14.43
C ARG A 71 -1.98 -1.06 15.89
N GLU A 72 -1.35 -2.20 16.20
CA GLU A 72 -1.18 -2.67 17.57
C GLU A 72 -0.35 -1.70 18.42
N ALA A 73 0.76 -1.21 17.87
CA ALA A 73 1.60 -0.20 18.54
C ALA A 73 0.82 1.10 18.81
N ALA A 74 0.04 1.58 17.84
CA ALA A 74 -0.82 2.75 18.03
C ALA A 74 -1.90 2.53 19.10
N ALA A 75 -2.52 1.34 19.13
CA ALA A 75 -3.52 1.00 20.15
C ALA A 75 -2.91 0.92 21.55
N GLN A 76 -1.69 0.38 21.69
CA GLN A 76 -0.97 0.33 22.96
C GLN A 76 -0.57 1.73 23.45
N ALA A 77 -0.11 2.60 22.55
CA ALA A 77 0.22 3.98 22.90
C ALA A 77 -1.01 4.75 23.41
N LEU A 78 -2.16 4.60 22.75
CA LEU A 78 -3.42 5.23 23.17
C LEU A 78 -3.93 4.71 24.52
N ALA A 79 -3.70 3.43 24.84
CA ALA A 79 -4.13 2.84 26.11
C ALA A 79 -3.21 3.19 27.29
N ALA A 80 -2.02 3.75 27.02
CA ALA A 80 -1.05 4.16 28.03
C ALA A 80 -1.18 5.65 28.43
N GLU A 81 -2.06 6.40 27.75
CA GLU A 81 -2.49 7.77 28.08
C GLU A 81 -3.78 7.76 28.93
#